data_AF-A0A954S053-F1
#
_entry.id   AF-A0A954S053-F1
#
_cell.length_a   1.000
_cell.length_b   1.000
_cell.length_c   1.000
_cell.angle_alpha   90.00
_cell.angle_beta   90.00
_cell.angle_gamma   90.00
#
_symmetry.space_group_name_H-M   'P 1'
#
loop_
_entity.id
_entity.type
_entity.pdbx_description
1 polymer ?
#
loop_
_entity_poly.entity_id
_entity_poly.type
_entity_poly.pdbx_seq_one_letter_code
_entity_poly.pdbx_strand_id
1 'polypeptide(L)'
;MHEGGPTEYRALSKAAVVALVFAMLGLLSFFVDLMTIASVIAILLALVAYRAIKAADGDLTGSGIATLALTISMLCVGNVSAHYLTFRRYLESEGRVHAATWIGLIRDGKRMEAHQLTRPESDRVRAGMSLAEHYADMGAMGESMEEYPFRDLTKTFETPHLRAFVERIEAGDVPRCVRSLGASVYGDEAYVGFEYQFKDGKLFAMDLRRVRRGDVADWQFWGVVGKQ
;
A
#
# COMPACT_ATOMS: atom_id res chain seq x y z
N MET A 1 -30.64 -47.37 -30.53
CA MET A 1 -31.82 -46.56 -30.15
C MET A 1 -31.86 -46.55 -28.63
N HIS A 2 -31.43 -45.47 -27.98
CA HIS A 2 -31.71 -45.28 -26.56
C HIS A 2 -33.12 -44.73 -26.43
N GLU A 3 -34.04 -45.54 -25.94
CA GLU A 3 -35.35 -45.05 -25.53
C GLU A 3 -35.14 -44.05 -24.38
N GLY A 4 -35.38 -42.77 -24.68
CA GLY A 4 -35.31 -41.70 -23.69
C GLY A 4 -36.43 -41.88 -22.68
N GLY A 5 -36.15 -42.60 -21.59
CA GLY A 5 -37.02 -42.64 -20.42
C GLY A 5 -37.31 -41.22 -19.91
N PRO A 6 -38.46 -41.01 -19.24
CA PRO A 6 -38.86 -39.69 -18.76
C PRO A 6 -37.75 -39.09 -17.89
N THR A 7 -37.29 -37.89 -18.24
CA THR A 7 -36.26 -37.16 -17.49
C THR A 7 -36.81 -36.78 -16.12
N GLU A 8 -36.44 -37.55 -15.10
CA GLU A 8 -36.83 -37.30 -13.72
C GLU A 8 -36.28 -35.95 -13.26
N TYR A 9 -37.16 -35.07 -12.78
CA TYR A 9 -36.81 -33.73 -12.34
C TYR A 9 -35.95 -33.82 -11.07
N ARG A 10 -34.73 -33.26 -11.14
CA ARG A 10 -33.80 -33.19 -10.01
C ARG A 10 -33.87 -31.82 -9.34
N ALA A 11 -33.97 -31.79 -8.02
CA ALA A 11 -34.08 -30.54 -7.28
C ALA A 11 -32.75 -29.76 -7.34
N LEU A 12 -32.84 -28.44 -7.49
CA LEU A 12 -31.65 -27.58 -7.51
C LEU A 12 -31.13 -27.33 -6.10
N SER A 13 -29.81 -27.50 -5.89
CA SER A 13 -29.19 -27.19 -4.60
C SER A 13 -29.31 -25.70 -4.26
N LYS A 14 -30.06 -25.38 -3.21
CA LYS A 14 -30.23 -24.00 -2.72
C LYS A 14 -28.88 -23.36 -2.38
N ALA A 15 -27.95 -24.14 -1.81
CA ALA A 15 -26.61 -23.66 -1.48
C ALA A 15 -25.82 -23.22 -2.71
N ALA A 16 -25.97 -23.90 -3.86
CA ALA A 16 -25.31 -23.52 -5.10
C ALA A 16 -25.83 -22.16 -5.63
N VAL A 17 -27.15 -21.94 -5.54
CA VAL A 17 -27.76 -20.67 -5.94
C VAL A 17 -27.31 -19.52 -5.04
N VAL A 18 -27.32 -19.72 -3.72
CA VAL A 18 -26.85 -18.70 -2.77
C VAL A 18 -25.36 -18.41 -2.98
N ALA A 19 -24.52 -19.44 -3.20
CA ALA A 19 -23.11 -19.26 -3.51
C ALA A 19 -22.91 -18.39 -4.77
N LEU A 20 -23.70 -18.62 -5.83
CA LEU A 20 -23.63 -17.81 -7.04
C LEU A 20 -24.02 -16.35 -6.78
N VAL A 21 -25.08 -16.09 -6.01
CA VAL A 21 -25.47 -14.73 -5.65
C VAL A 21 -24.35 -14.01 -4.89
N PHE A 22 -23.72 -14.67 -3.91
CA PHE A 22 -22.58 -14.10 -3.20
C PHE A 22 -21.35 -13.91 -4.10
N ALA A 23 -21.10 -14.81 -5.06
CA ALA A 23 -20.03 -14.65 -6.04
C ALA A 23 -20.25 -13.43 -6.93
N MET A 24 -21.50 -13.19 -7.35
CA MET A 24 -21.88 -12.01 -8.13
C MET A 24 -21.73 -10.72 -7.30
N LEU A 25 -22.11 -10.74 -6.01
CA LEU A 25 -21.81 -9.62 -5.09
C LEU A 25 -20.32 -9.44 -4.89
N GLY A 26 -19.53 -10.51 -4.91
CA GLY A 26 -18.07 -10.50 -4.87
C GLY A 26 -17.44 -9.73 -6.03
N LEU A 27 -18.11 -9.61 -7.19
CA LEU A 27 -17.66 -8.75 -8.29
C LEU A 27 -17.69 -7.26 -7.93
N LEU A 28 -18.42 -6.85 -6.89
CA LEU A 28 -18.34 -5.46 -6.39
C LEU A 28 -17.05 -5.21 -5.60
N SER A 29 -16.23 -6.23 -5.33
CA SER A 29 -14.91 -6.06 -4.68
C SER A 29 -13.92 -5.23 -5.50
N PHE A 30 -14.18 -5.03 -6.79
CA PHE A 30 -13.40 -4.08 -7.60
C PHE A 30 -13.64 -2.61 -7.19
N PHE A 31 -14.75 -2.32 -6.53
CA PHE A 31 -15.12 -0.96 -6.11
C PHE A 31 -15.00 -0.76 -4.60
N VAL A 32 -15.28 -1.81 -3.81
CA VAL A 32 -15.32 -1.73 -2.35
C VAL A 32 -14.62 -2.95 -1.74
N ASP A 33 -13.48 -2.74 -1.08
CA ASP A 33 -12.67 -3.79 -0.47
C ASP A 33 -13.46 -4.70 0.50
N LEU A 34 -14.48 -4.15 1.17
CA LEU A 34 -15.33 -4.91 2.09
C LEU A 34 -16.08 -6.07 1.40
N MET A 35 -16.33 -5.96 0.08
CA MET A 35 -17.01 -7.02 -0.69
C MET A 35 -16.12 -8.24 -0.94
N THR A 36 -14.81 -8.20 -0.65
CA THR A 36 -13.96 -9.40 -0.70
C THR A 36 -14.44 -10.48 0.27
N ILE A 37 -15.04 -10.09 1.41
CA ILE A 37 -15.63 -11.04 2.37
C ILE A 37 -16.76 -11.84 1.71
N ALA A 38 -17.56 -11.22 0.85
CA ALA A 38 -18.62 -11.91 0.12
C ALA A 38 -18.07 -13.02 -0.80
N SER A 39 -16.95 -12.78 -1.49
CA SER A 39 -16.27 -13.79 -2.31
C SER A 39 -15.76 -14.95 -1.46
N VAL A 40 -15.22 -14.69 -0.26
CA VAL A 40 -14.79 -15.75 0.66
C VAL A 40 -15.99 -16.60 1.12
N ILE A 41 -17.10 -15.95 1.47
CA ILE A 41 -18.35 -16.66 1.83
C ILE A 41 -18.87 -17.49 0.65
N ALA A 42 -18.84 -16.95 -0.56
CA ALA A 42 -19.24 -17.67 -1.77
C ALA A 42 -18.41 -18.94 -2.02
N ILE A 43 -17.08 -18.89 -1.78
CA ILE A 43 -16.21 -20.07 -1.85
C ILE A 43 -16.68 -21.13 -0.86
N LEU A 44 -16.91 -20.75 0.41
CA LEU A 44 -17.35 -21.70 1.44
C LEU A 44 -18.71 -22.33 1.08
N LEU A 45 -19.67 -21.52 0.63
CA LEU A 45 -20.99 -22.00 0.21
C LEU A 45 -20.92 -22.90 -1.02
N ALA A 46 -20.07 -22.59 -2.00
CA ALA A 46 -19.85 -23.45 -3.16
C ALA A 46 -19.27 -24.81 -2.75
N LEU A 47 -18.31 -24.84 -1.82
CA LEU A 47 -17.76 -26.09 -1.27
C LEU A 47 -18.81 -26.91 -0.49
N VAL A 48 -19.67 -26.24 0.29
CA VAL A 48 -20.80 -26.90 0.96
C VAL A 48 -21.79 -27.45 -0.06
N ALA A 49 -22.10 -26.70 -1.12
CA ALA A 49 -22.98 -27.15 -2.20
C ALA A 49 -22.43 -28.40 -2.89
N TYR A 50 -21.12 -28.45 -3.18
CA TYR A 50 -20.49 -29.65 -3.75
C TYR A 50 -20.60 -30.86 -2.84
N ARG A 51 -20.36 -30.69 -1.54
CA ARG A 51 -20.50 -31.78 -0.56
C ARG A 51 -21.94 -32.29 -0.49
N ALA A 52 -22.91 -31.38 -0.45
CA ALA A 52 -24.33 -31.74 -0.41
C ALA A 52 -24.79 -32.45 -1.69
N ILE A 53 -24.39 -31.95 -2.87
CA ILE A 53 -24.72 -32.57 -4.17
C ILE A 53 -24.11 -33.98 -4.27
N LYS A 54 -22.86 -34.14 -3.82
CA LYS A 54 -22.19 -35.44 -3.82
C LYS A 54 -22.83 -36.45 -2.85
N ALA A 55 -23.33 -35.98 -1.70
CA ALA A 55 -23.95 -36.83 -0.69
C ALA A 55 -25.40 -37.22 -1.02
N ALA A 56 -26.05 -36.55 -1.96
CA ALA A 56 -27.44 -36.78 -2.33
C ALA A 56 -27.62 -37.84 -3.45
N ASP A 57 -26.55 -38.55 -3.85
CA ASP A 57 -26.56 -39.68 -4.81
C ASP A 57 -27.38 -39.48 -6.10
N GLY A 58 -27.53 -38.23 -6.56
CA GLY A 58 -28.23 -37.88 -7.79
C GLY A 58 -29.54 -37.10 -7.61
N ASP A 59 -30.07 -37.00 -6.39
CA ASP A 59 -31.32 -36.27 -6.10
C ASP A 59 -31.19 -34.75 -6.26
N LEU A 60 -29.97 -34.23 -6.07
CA LEU A 60 -29.65 -32.83 -6.22
C LEU A 60 -28.82 -32.56 -7.47
N THR A 61 -29.18 -31.49 -8.20
CA THR A 61 -28.39 -30.93 -9.31
C THR A 61 -27.84 -29.55 -8.94
N GLY A 62 -26.98 -28.99 -9.80
CA GLY A 62 -26.38 -27.66 -9.63
C GLY A 62 -24.86 -27.64 -9.49
N SER A 63 -24.18 -28.73 -9.83
CA SER A 63 -22.71 -28.79 -9.80
C SER A 63 -22.07 -27.72 -10.68
N GLY A 64 -22.62 -27.48 -11.88
CA GLY A 64 -22.17 -26.41 -12.78
C GLY A 64 -22.31 -25.01 -12.17
N ILE A 65 -23.41 -24.74 -11.46
CA ILE A 65 -23.63 -23.47 -10.75
C ILE A 65 -22.61 -23.29 -9.63
N ALA A 66 -22.36 -24.35 -8.84
CA ALA A 66 -21.34 -24.32 -7.79
C ALA A 66 -19.93 -24.09 -8.37
N THR A 67 -19.60 -24.72 -9.52
CA THR A 67 -18.33 -24.51 -10.23
C THR A 67 -18.17 -23.06 -10.67
N LEU A 68 -19.22 -22.49 -11.28
CA LEU A 68 -19.20 -21.11 -11.73
C LEU A 68 -19.01 -20.14 -10.56
N ALA A 69 -19.80 -20.30 -9.49
CA ALA A 69 -19.70 -19.50 -8.28
C ALA A 69 -18.30 -19.56 -7.66
N LEU A 70 -17.73 -20.78 -7.55
CA LEU A 70 -16.38 -20.99 -7.03
C LEU A 70 -15.33 -20.30 -7.90
N THR A 71 -15.44 -20.43 -9.22
CA THR A 71 -14.48 -19.87 -10.18
C THR A 71 -14.47 -18.34 -10.11
N ILE A 72 -15.64 -17.69 -10.16
CA ILE A 72 -15.77 -16.24 -10.03
C ILE A 72 -15.17 -15.77 -8.71
N SER A 73 -15.51 -16.44 -7.60
CA SER A 73 -15.04 -16.04 -6.28
C SER A 73 -13.52 -16.18 -6.12
N MET A 74 -12.93 -17.26 -6.67
CA MET A 74 -11.47 -17.44 -6.70
C MET A 74 -10.78 -16.35 -7.52
N LEU A 75 -11.35 -15.96 -8.66
CA LEU A 75 -10.81 -14.86 -9.47
C LEU A 75 -10.84 -13.53 -8.70
N CYS A 76 -11.95 -13.22 -8.00
CA CYS A 76 -12.05 -12.02 -7.18
C CYS A 76 -11.00 -11.99 -6.06
N VAL A 77 -10.90 -13.07 -5.26
CA VAL A 77 -9.93 -13.16 -4.16
C VAL A 77 -8.49 -13.13 -4.69
N GLY A 78 -8.22 -13.83 -5.79
CA GLY A 78 -6.94 -13.84 -6.46
C GLY A 78 -6.53 -12.46 -6.95
N ASN A 79 -7.44 -11.72 -7.58
CA ASN A 79 -7.19 -10.36 -8.05
C ASN A 79 -6.87 -9.40 -6.91
N VAL A 80 -7.65 -9.40 -5.82
CA VAL A 80 -7.39 -8.54 -4.65
C VAL A 80 -6.01 -8.85 -4.05
N SER A 81 -5.68 -10.14 -3.93
CA SER A 81 -4.38 -10.57 -3.40
C SER A 81 -3.21 -10.16 -4.30
N ALA A 82 -3.37 -10.33 -5.62
CA ALA A 82 -2.38 -9.93 -6.62
C ALA A 82 -2.18 -8.41 -6.65
N HIS A 83 -3.27 -7.64 -6.59
CA HIS A 83 -3.25 -6.20 -6.52
C HIS A 83 -2.51 -5.73 -5.26
N TYR A 84 -2.86 -6.25 -4.08
CA TYR A 84 -2.21 -5.92 -2.82
C TYR A 84 -0.69 -6.19 -2.87
N LEU A 85 -0.28 -7.37 -3.34
CA LEU A 85 1.14 -7.73 -3.43
C LEU A 85 1.90 -6.85 -4.42
N THR A 86 1.31 -6.60 -5.59
CA THR A 86 1.93 -5.79 -6.65
C THR A 86 2.06 -4.34 -6.20
N PHE A 87 1.00 -3.78 -5.62
CA PHE A 87 0.99 -2.41 -5.11
C PHE A 87 2.02 -2.22 -3.99
N ARG A 88 2.10 -3.17 -3.05
CA ARG A 88 3.10 -3.15 -1.99
C ARG A 88 4.52 -3.18 -2.54
N ARG A 89 4.82 -4.08 -3.49
CA ARG A 89 6.16 -4.16 -4.11
C ARG A 89 6.51 -2.88 -4.86
N TYR A 90 5.54 -2.31 -5.57
CA TYR A 90 5.69 -1.03 -6.25
C TYR A 90 6.00 0.11 -5.27
N LEU A 91 5.26 0.21 -4.15
CA LEU A 91 5.53 1.19 -3.11
C LEU A 91 6.93 1.01 -2.49
N GLU A 92 7.33 -0.23 -2.21
CA GLU A 92 8.66 -0.53 -1.67
C GLU A 92 9.78 -0.17 -2.65
N SER A 93 9.61 -0.38 -3.96
CA SER A 93 10.64 -0.02 -4.95
C SER A 93 10.76 1.49 -5.12
N GLU A 94 9.63 2.19 -5.26
CA GLU A 94 9.59 3.65 -5.39
C GLU A 94 10.15 4.33 -4.14
N GLY A 95 9.71 3.91 -2.94
CA GLY A 95 10.20 4.46 -1.69
C GLY A 95 11.71 4.27 -1.53
N ARG A 96 12.28 3.15 -2.01
CA ARG A 96 13.74 2.92 -1.99
C ARG A 96 14.48 3.92 -2.87
N VAL A 97 13.96 4.24 -4.06
CA VAL A 97 14.56 5.22 -4.97
C VAL A 97 14.50 6.62 -4.36
N HIS A 98 13.35 7.00 -3.78
CA HIS A 98 13.20 8.29 -3.10
C HIS A 98 14.14 8.43 -1.90
N ALA A 99 14.24 7.38 -1.07
CA ALA A 99 15.13 7.37 0.07
C ALA A 99 16.61 7.48 -0.33
N ALA A 100 17.03 6.74 -1.36
CA ALA A 100 18.40 6.81 -1.87
C ALA A 100 18.72 8.20 -2.41
N THR A 101 17.79 8.82 -3.12
CA THR A 101 17.92 10.21 -3.62
C THR A 101 18.06 11.20 -2.44
N TRP A 102 17.20 11.08 -1.43
CA TRP A 102 17.24 11.94 -0.25
C TRP A 102 18.58 11.82 0.49
N ILE A 103 19.06 10.59 0.74
CA ILE A 103 20.37 10.33 1.36
C ILE A 103 21.51 10.92 0.52
N GLY A 104 21.43 10.79 -0.80
CA GLY A 104 22.40 11.39 -1.73
C GLY A 104 22.47 12.91 -1.60
N LEU A 105 21.31 13.59 -1.53
CA LEU A 105 21.25 15.04 -1.35
C LEU A 105 21.86 15.48 -0.01
N ILE A 106 21.57 14.76 1.07
CA ILE A 106 22.18 15.03 2.38
C ILE A 106 23.70 14.88 2.33
N ARG A 107 24.20 13.79 1.73
CA ARG A 107 25.64 13.55 1.56
C ARG A 107 26.33 14.66 0.78
N ASP A 108 25.65 15.20 -0.23
CA ASP A 108 26.16 16.27 -1.09
C ASP A 108 25.99 17.68 -0.46
N GLY A 109 25.52 17.79 0.78
CA GLY A 109 25.29 19.05 1.50
C GLY A 109 24.05 19.83 1.03
N LYS A 110 23.23 19.24 0.16
CA LYS A 110 22.04 19.83 -0.47
C LYS A 110 20.80 19.69 0.42
N ARG A 111 20.87 20.25 1.63
CA ARG A 111 19.82 20.12 2.66
C ARG A 111 18.49 20.76 2.23
N MET A 112 18.55 21.86 1.47
CA MET A 112 17.36 22.56 0.97
C MET A 112 16.56 21.71 -0.02
N GLU A 113 17.26 21.06 -0.95
CA GLU A 113 16.71 20.11 -1.92
C GLU A 113 16.18 18.86 -1.21
N ALA A 114 16.93 18.32 -0.25
CA ALA A 114 16.50 17.18 0.55
C ALA A 114 15.20 17.48 1.31
N HIS A 115 15.07 18.68 1.85
CA HIS A 115 13.83 19.13 2.49
C HIS A 115 12.67 19.30 1.52
N GLN A 116 12.90 19.71 0.27
CA GLN A 116 11.81 19.73 -0.72
C GLN A 116 11.26 18.33 -0.99
N LEU A 117 12.09 17.29 -0.93
CA LEU A 117 11.63 15.90 -1.05
C LEU A 117 10.85 15.41 0.18
N THR A 118 10.87 16.11 1.32
CA THR A 118 10.03 15.76 2.47
C THR A 118 8.62 16.34 2.33
N ARG A 119 8.42 17.30 1.44
CA ARG A 119 7.15 18.01 1.20
C ARG A 119 6.33 17.35 0.07
N PRO A 120 4.99 17.45 0.11
CA PRO A 120 4.14 17.11 -1.03
C PRO A 120 4.48 17.94 -2.25
N GLU A 121 4.32 17.37 -3.44
CA GLU A 121 4.69 17.96 -4.73
C GLU A 121 3.94 19.27 -4.98
N SER A 122 2.67 19.36 -4.55
CA SER A 122 1.88 20.59 -4.60
C SER A 122 2.48 21.75 -3.81
N ASP A 123 3.27 21.42 -2.80
CA ASP A 123 3.88 22.37 -1.86
C ASP A 123 5.38 22.58 -2.17
N ARG A 124 5.94 21.83 -3.13
CA ARG A 124 7.33 21.99 -3.56
C ARG A 124 7.51 23.29 -4.34
N VAL A 125 8.72 23.83 -4.25
CA VAL A 125 9.14 24.97 -5.08
C VAL A 125 9.10 24.56 -6.56
N ARG A 126 8.44 25.38 -7.38
CA ARG A 126 8.35 25.15 -8.81
C ARG A 126 9.73 25.19 -9.47
N ALA A 127 9.93 24.37 -10.48
CA ALA A 127 11.15 24.38 -11.28
C ALA A 127 11.45 25.80 -11.82
N GLY A 128 12.70 26.24 -11.67
CA GLY A 128 13.16 27.56 -12.10
C GLY A 128 13.21 28.64 -11.01
N MET A 129 12.62 28.41 -9.83
CA MET A 129 12.77 29.30 -8.68
C MET A 129 13.99 28.91 -7.84
N SER A 130 14.72 29.91 -7.34
CA SER A 130 15.86 29.69 -6.43
C SER A 130 15.37 29.19 -5.07
N LEU A 131 15.86 28.03 -4.63
CA LEU A 131 15.53 27.48 -3.31
C LEU A 131 16.01 28.42 -2.20
N ALA A 132 17.19 29.01 -2.36
CA ALA A 132 17.74 29.95 -1.38
C ALA A 132 16.83 31.17 -1.18
N GLU A 133 16.31 31.73 -2.28
CA GLU A 133 15.35 32.84 -2.22
C GLU A 133 14.03 32.40 -1.56
N HIS A 134 13.51 31.23 -1.94
CA HIS A 134 12.28 30.69 -1.35
C HIS A 134 12.39 30.49 0.17
N TYR A 135 13.51 29.96 0.66
CA TYR A 135 13.71 29.78 2.10
C TYR A 135 14.01 31.09 2.83
N ALA A 136 14.69 32.04 2.20
CA ALA A 136 14.90 33.37 2.76
C ALA A 136 13.56 34.11 2.96
N ASP A 137 12.66 34.02 1.97
CA ASP A 137 11.32 34.60 2.03
C ASP A 137 10.45 33.91 3.11
N MET A 138 10.48 32.58 3.18
CA MET A 138 9.78 31.84 4.24
C MET A 138 10.28 32.19 5.65
N GLY A 139 11.59 32.39 5.84
CA GLY A 139 12.15 32.83 7.12
C GLY A 139 11.71 34.24 7.51
N ALA A 140 11.52 35.13 6.54
CA ALA A 140 11.02 36.49 6.77
C ALA A 140 9.53 36.53 7.19
N MET A 141 8.74 35.50 6.84
CA MET A 141 7.32 35.36 7.25
C MET A 141 7.13 34.81 8.68
N GLY A 142 8.21 34.78 9.48
CA GLY A 142 8.45 33.97 10.69
C GLY A 142 7.46 34.01 11.87
N GLU A 143 6.30 34.65 11.80
CA GLU A 143 5.30 34.65 12.88
C GLU A 143 4.03 33.84 12.60
N SER A 144 3.74 33.51 11.34
CA SER A 144 2.50 32.78 10.98
C SER A 144 2.67 31.27 10.81
N MET A 145 3.90 30.75 10.97
CA MET A 145 4.26 29.36 10.66
C MET A 145 4.32 28.40 11.86
N GLU A 146 4.02 28.84 13.08
CA GLU A 146 3.99 27.95 14.26
C GLU A 146 3.05 26.74 14.08
N GLU A 147 2.06 26.84 13.20
CA GLU A 147 1.08 25.78 12.95
C GLU A 147 1.64 24.56 12.19
N TYR A 148 2.77 24.67 11.48
CA TYR A 148 3.30 23.56 10.64
C TYR A 148 4.82 23.34 10.79
N PRO A 149 5.28 22.52 11.77
CA PRO A 149 6.70 22.30 12.03
C PRO A 149 7.48 21.72 10.85
N PHE A 150 6.81 21.04 9.91
CA PHE A 150 7.41 20.45 8.70
C PHE A 150 7.70 21.47 7.58
N ARG A 151 7.34 22.75 7.75
CA ARG A 151 7.70 23.80 6.78
C ARG A 151 9.04 24.46 7.09
N ASP A 152 9.51 24.34 8.33
CA ASP A 152 10.76 24.91 8.77
C ASP A 152 11.91 23.91 8.53
N LEU A 153 12.77 24.27 7.59
CA LEU A 153 13.98 23.52 7.22
C LEU A 153 14.82 23.18 8.46
N THR A 154 14.98 24.17 9.34
CA THR A 154 15.81 24.08 10.54
C THR A 154 15.20 23.09 11.52
N LYS A 155 13.92 23.29 11.89
CA LYS A 155 13.22 22.41 12.85
C LYS A 155 13.18 20.95 12.39
N THR A 156 13.01 20.73 11.09
CA THR A 156 12.98 19.37 10.53
C THR A 156 14.28 18.62 10.84
N PHE A 157 15.44 19.20 10.49
CA PHE A 157 16.75 18.59 10.71
C PHE A 157 17.25 18.65 12.15
N GLU A 158 16.62 19.44 13.01
CA GLU A 158 17.01 19.57 14.42
C GLU A 158 16.46 18.47 15.32
N THR A 159 15.50 17.65 14.86
CA THR A 159 15.02 16.52 15.65
C THR A 159 16.19 15.58 16.01
N PRO A 160 16.34 15.11 17.27
CA PRO A 160 17.56 14.43 17.73
C PRO A 160 17.98 13.23 16.86
N HIS A 161 17.01 12.43 16.41
CA HIS A 161 17.27 11.26 15.58
C HIS A 161 17.65 11.62 14.15
N LEU A 162 16.99 12.61 13.55
CA LEU A 162 17.31 13.05 12.19
C LEU A 162 18.66 13.76 12.16
N ARG A 163 18.93 14.61 13.15
CA ARG A 163 20.23 15.27 13.32
C ARG A 163 21.35 14.24 13.39
N ALA A 164 21.23 13.26 14.29
CA ALA A 164 22.23 12.20 14.43
C ALA A 164 22.38 11.37 13.15
N PHE A 165 21.30 11.13 12.41
CA PHE A 165 21.34 10.43 11.12
C PHE A 165 22.09 11.25 10.05
N VAL A 166 21.77 12.54 9.93
CA VAL A 166 22.35 13.48 8.95
C VAL A 166 23.83 13.72 9.22
N GLU A 167 24.20 14.01 10.47
CA GLU A 167 25.60 14.24 10.87
C GLU A 167 26.49 13.06 10.49
N ARG A 168 25.99 11.82 10.59
CA ARG A 168 26.73 10.63 10.18
C ARG A 168 26.90 10.51 8.67
N ILE A 169 25.84 10.78 7.91
CA ILE A 169 25.90 10.79 6.44
C ILE A 169 26.91 11.84 5.97
N GLU A 170 26.88 13.04 6.56
CA GLU A 170 27.81 14.13 6.25
C GLU A 170 29.25 13.82 6.67
N ALA A 171 29.44 13.05 7.75
CA ALA A 171 30.74 12.49 8.12
C ALA A 171 31.24 11.38 7.18
N GLY A 172 30.50 11.06 6.11
CA GLY A 172 30.86 10.05 5.11
C GLY A 172 30.48 8.61 5.48
N ASP A 173 29.74 8.42 6.57
CA ASP A 173 29.21 7.11 6.96
C ASP A 173 27.89 6.86 6.21
N VAL A 174 27.97 6.16 5.08
CA VAL A 174 26.80 5.92 4.23
C VAL A 174 26.00 4.72 4.77
N PRO A 175 24.72 4.92 5.17
CA PRO A 175 23.91 3.83 5.69
C PRO A 175 23.51 2.87 4.57
N ARG A 176 23.45 1.58 4.89
CA ARG A 176 22.91 0.54 4.01
C ARG A 176 21.46 0.28 4.38
N CYS A 177 20.55 0.30 3.40
CA CYS A 177 19.18 -0.18 3.59
C CYS A 177 19.22 -1.70 3.86
N VAL A 178 18.82 -2.12 5.05
CA VAL A 178 18.86 -3.52 5.48
C VAL A 178 17.52 -4.21 5.27
N ARG A 179 16.42 -3.47 5.48
CA ARG A 179 15.08 -4.05 5.46
C ARG A 179 14.01 -3.01 5.15
N SER A 180 12.95 -3.42 4.44
CA SER A 180 11.69 -2.66 4.44
C SER A 180 10.87 -3.08 5.66
N LEU A 181 10.39 -2.09 6.42
CA LEU A 181 9.51 -2.30 7.58
C LEU A 181 8.07 -2.64 7.15
N GLY A 182 7.78 -2.56 5.85
CA GLY A 182 6.48 -2.84 5.25
C GLY A 182 5.86 -1.59 4.65
N ALA A 183 4.74 -1.79 3.96
CA ALA A 183 3.88 -0.74 3.48
C ALA A 183 2.51 -0.83 4.17
N SER A 184 2.00 0.27 4.70
CA SER A 184 0.65 0.37 5.25
C SER A 184 -0.14 1.41 4.49
N VAL A 185 -1.42 1.15 4.24
CA VAL A 185 -2.32 2.08 3.54
C VAL A 185 -3.40 2.52 4.52
N TYR A 186 -3.60 3.83 4.66
CA TYR A 186 -4.61 4.47 5.49
C TYR A 186 -5.37 5.48 4.64
N GLY A 187 -6.57 5.10 4.17
CA GLY A 187 -7.33 5.92 3.22
C GLY A 187 -6.54 6.12 1.93
N ASP A 188 -6.32 7.38 1.55
CA ASP A 188 -5.58 7.77 0.34
C ASP A 188 -4.06 7.87 0.55
N GLU A 189 -3.58 7.46 1.71
CA GLU A 189 -2.17 7.57 2.08
C GLU A 189 -1.53 6.19 2.21
N ALA A 190 -0.34 6.03 1.66
CA ALA A 190 0.49 4.87 1.87
C ALA A 190 1.76 5.26 2.61
N TYR A 191 2.19 4.46 3.56
CA TYR A 191 3.42 4.66 4.33
C TYR A 191 4.34 3.50 4.04
N VAL A 192 5.62 3.78 3.83
CA VAL A 192 6.67 2.77 3.68
C VAL A 192 7.83 3.13 4.59
N GLY A 193 8.12 2.24 5.53
CA GLY A 193 9.29 2.35 6.39
C GLY A 193 10.49 1.60 5.83
N PHE A 194 11.66 2.17 5.99
CA PHE A 194 12.95 1.55 5.65
C PHE A 194 13.86 1.56 6.86
N GLU A 195 14.54 0.44 7.11
CA GLU A 195 15.53 0.31 8.17
C GLU A 195 16.94 0.41 7.57
N TYR A 196 17.70 1.35 8.10
CA TYR A 196 19.04 1.70 7.69
C TYR A 196 20.04 1.31 8.78
N GLN A 197 21.13 0.68 8.36
CA GLN A 197 22.24 0.31 9.25
C GLN A 197 23.51 1.01 8.81
N PHE A 198 24.20 1.64 9.75
CA PHE A 198 25.52 2.20 9.53
C PHE A 198 26.63 1.20 9.86
N LYS A 199 27.89 1.56 9.58
CA LYS A 199 29.06 0.68 9.80
C LYS A 199 29.24 0.22 11.25
N ASP A 200 28.83 1.03 12.22
CA ASP A 200 28.88 0.70 13.65
C ASP A 200 27.75 -0.24 14.11
N GLY A 201 26.88 -0.67 13.20
CA GLY A 201 25.77 -1.57 13.47
C GLY A 201 24.49 -0.89 13.96
N LYS A 202 24.50 0.42 14.25
CA LYS A 202 23.30 1.15 14.72
C LYS A 202 22.23 1.20 13.64
N LEU A 203 20.98 1.03 14.07
CA LEU A 203 19.80 1.00 13.21
C LEU A 203 18.97 2.27 13.34
N PHE A 204 18.53 2.76 12.20
CA PHE A 204 17.62 3.88 12.08
C PHE A 204 16.45 3.47 11.19
N ALA A 205 15.22 3.64 11.67
CA ALA A 205 14.04 3.52 10.83
C ALA A 205 13.76 4.87 10.19
N MET A 206 13.46 4.87 8.90
CA MET A 206 13.11 6.04 8.11
C MET A 206 11.75 5.81 7.49
N ASP A 207 10.77 6.63 7.84
CA ASP A 207 9.41 6.48 7.36
C ASP A 207 9.15 7.44 6.20
N LEU A 208 8.72 6.90 5.06
CA LEU A 208 8.22 7.66 3.93
C LEU A 208 6.70 7.54 3.86
N ARG A 209 6.02 8.63 3.57
CA ARG A 209 4.58 8.73 3.38
C ARG A 209 4.30 9.13 1.94
N ARG A 210 3.70 8.24 1.15
CA ARG A 210 3.11 8.57 -0.14
C ARG A 210 1.68 9.05 0.05
N VAL A 211 1.38 10.29 -0.31
CA VAL A 211 0.01 10.81 -0.30
C VAL A 211 -0.53 10.77 -1.72
N ARG A 212 -1.66 10.11 -1.95
CA ARG A 212 -2.38 10.18 -3.22
C ARG A 212 -3.45 11.25 -3.12
N ARG A 213 -3.34 12.32 -3.90
CA ARG A 213 -4.36 13.38 -3.97
C ARG A 213 -4.77 13.56 -5.43
N GLY A 214 -5.85 12.87 -5.84
CA GLY A 214 -6.24 12.78 -7.25
C GLY A 214 -5.26 11.92 -8.06
N ASP A 215 -4.80 12.44 -9.20
CA ASP A 215 -3.90 11.72 -10.12
C ASP A 215 -2.41 11.79 -9.73
N VAL A 216 -2.06 12.63 -8.75
CA VAL A 216 -0.68 12.82 -8.30
C VAL A 216 -0.45 12.04 -7.01
N ALA A 217 0.57 11.19 -7.02
CA ALA A 217 0.98 10.41 -5.86
C ALA A 217 2.43 10.75 -5.53
N ASP A 218 2.65 11.42 -4.42
CA ASP A 218 3.97 11.96 -4.08
C ASP A 218 4.46 11.49 -2.72
N TRP A 219 5.77 11.31 -2.63
CA TRP A 219 6.46 10.82 -1.43
C TRP A 219 6.89 11.99 -0.54
N GLN A 220 6.62 11.83 0.74
CA GLN A 220 7.01 12.70 1.84
C GLN A 220 7.87 11.89 2.79
N PHE A 221 8.81 12.55 3.44
CA PHE A 221 9.58 11.96 4.53
C PHE A 221 8.92 12.35 5.83
N TRP A 222 8.62 11.37 6.67
CA TRP A 222 7.89 11.58 7.91
C TRP A 222 8.80 11.71 9.13
N GLY A 223 9.89 10.93 9.17
CA GLY A 223 10.83 11.00 10.28
C GLY A 223 11.84 9.86 10.32
N VAL A 224 12.76 9.97 11.28
CA VAL A 224 13.71 8.91 11.63
C VAL A 224 13.53 8.53 13.09
N VAL A 225 13.45 7.23 13.37
CA VAL A 225 13.37 6.67 14.73
C VAL A 225 14.65 5.87 14.98
N GLY A 226 15.37 6.21 16.05
CA GLY A 226 16.50 5.39 16.50
C GLY A 226 15.99 4.12 17.18
N LYS A 227 16.50 2.95 16.77
CA LYS A 227 16.35 1.72 17.55
C LYS A 227 17.63 1.51 18.35
N GLN A 228 17.51 1.49 19.67
CA GLN A 228 18.59 1.10 20.58
C GLN A 228 18.79 -0.41 20.55
#